data_AF-A0A3P7LU78-F1
#
_entry.id   AF-A0A3P7LU78-F1
#
_cell.length_a   1.000
_cell.length_b   1.000
_cell.length_c   1.000
_cell.angle_alpha   90.00
_cell.angle_beta   90.00
_cell.angle_gamma   90.00
#
_symmetry.space_group_name_H-M   'P 1'
#
loop_
_entity.id
_entity.type
_entity.pdbx_description
1 polymer ?
#
loop_
_entity_poly.entity_id
_entity_poly.type
_entity_poly.pdbx_seq_one_letter_code
_entity_poly.pdbx_strand_id
1 'polypeptide(L)'
;MQVVCNPGLKARHWDRMSDVVGFDIKPAPDTTLVTFLEYGLKDHLEKLEEIGASAAKEHQLETTMKKMKEDWKNMSFELLPYRDTGVCILSAVDDIQVLLDDHIIKAQTMRSSPYIKPFETEMKKWEDKLISMNSILDVWLKVGAGLQASS
;
A
#
# COMPACT_ATOMS: atom_id res chain seq x y z
N MET A 1 -0.90 22.67 14.87
CA MET A 1 -1.55 23.22 13.65
C MET A 1 -1.20 22.49 12.34
N GLN A 2 -0.36 21.45 12.32
CA GLN A 2 -0.02 20.70 11.09
C GLN A 2 -1.04 19.62 10.70
N VAL A 3 -2.01 19.37 11.59
CA VAL A 3 -2.92 18.22 11.56
C VAL A 3 -4.03 18.39 10.53
N VAL A 4 -4.48 19.62 10.30
CA VAL A 4 -5.59 19.99 9.40
C VAL A 4 -5.15 20.04 7.93
N CYS A 5 -3.85 20.20 7.66
CA CYS A 5 -3.26 20.24 6.31
C CYS A 5 -2.71 18.87 5.87
N ASN A 6 -3.14 17.78 6.50
CA ASN A 6 -2.68 16.45 6.14
C ASN A 6 -3.43 15.95 4.89
N PRO A 7 -2.75 15.68 3.75
CA PRO A 7 -3.38 15.16 2.53
C PRO A 7 -4.01 13.78 2.73
N GLY A 8 -3.72 13.11 3.84
CA GLY A 8 -4.37 11.88 4.28
C GLY A 8 -5.75 12.04 4.91
N LEU A 9 -6.19 13.27 5.20
CA LEU A 9 -7.54 13.49 5.73
C LEU A 9 -8.59 13.14 4.68
N LYS A 10 -9.58 12.34 5.08
CA LYS A 10 -10.68 11.85 4.28
C LYS A 10 -11.97 12.06 5.07
N ALA A 11 -13.14 11.93 4.43
CA ALA A 11 -14.43 12.14 5.07
C ALA A 11 -14.55 11.47 6.46
N ARG A 12 -14.17 10.19 6.56
CA ARG A 12 -14.14 9.44 7.84
C ARG A 12 -13.33 10.09 8.97
N HIS A 13 -12.27 10.82 8.65
CA HIS A 13 -11.43 11.50 9.63
C HIS A 13 -12.15 12.75 10.12
N TRP A 14 -12.73 13.52 9.20
CA TRP A 14 -13.54 14.69 9.54
C TRP A 14 -14.79 14.33 10.34
N ASP A 15 -15.45 13.21 10.03
CA ASP A 15 -16.57 12.68 10.82
C ASP A 15 -16.13 12.40 12.26
N ARG A 16 -15.04 11.66 12.45
CA ARG A 16 -14.49 11.37 13.80
C ARG A 16 -14.07 12.64 14.55
N MET A 17 -13.50 13.62 13.84
CA MET A 17 -13.13 14.89 14.46
C MET A 17 -14.38 15.69 14.86
N SER A 18 -15.42 15.66 14.04
CA SER A 18 -16.71 16.31 14.33
C SER A 18 -17.39 15.68 15.55
N ASP A 19 -17.34 14.35 15.68
CA ASP A 19 -17.86 13.63 16.86
C ASP A 19 -17.13 14.02 18.15
N VAL A 20 -15.80 14.23 18.09
CA VAL A 20 -14.99 14.63 19.25
C VAL A 20 -15.32 16.04 19.71
N VAL A 21 -15.64 16.91 18.77
CA VAL A 21 -15.84 18.35 18.99
C VAL A 21 -17.33 18.68 19.23
N GLY A 22 -18.23 17.80 18.82
CA GLY A 22 -19.68 17.92 19.03
C GLY A 22 -20.42 18.75 17.97
N PHE A 23 -19.74 19.17 16.90
CA PHE A 23 -20.33 19.86 15.76
C PHE A 23 -19.57 19.51 14.47
N ASP A 24 -20.19 19.73 13.31
CA ASP A 24 -19.56 19.43 12.02
C ASP A 24 -18.41 20.41 11.74
N ILE A 25 -17.21 19.86 11.61
CA ILE A 25 -15.99 20.62 11.34
C ILE A 25 -15.44 20.38 9.93
N LYS A 26 -16.21 19.73 9.06
CA LYS A 26 -15.81 19.51 7.67
C LYS A 26 -15.49 20.85 7.00
N PRO A 27 -14.37 20.95 6.28
CA PRO A 27 -14.04 22.17 5.55
C PRO A 27 -15.05 22.38 4.40
N ALA A 28 -15.94 23.34 4.55
CA ALA A 28 -16.70 23.96 3.47
C ALA A 28 -15.84 25.05 2.78
N PRO A 29 -16.13 25.44 1.52
CA PRO A 29 -15.31 26.38 0.73
C PRO A 29 -15.05 27.74 1.38
N ASP A 30 -15.88 28.11 2.34
CA ASP A 30 -15.92 29.35 3.12
C ASP A 30 -15.40 29.19 4.57
N THR A 31 -15.00 27.98 4.97
CA THR A 31 -14.53 27.72 6.34
C THR A 31 -13.07 28.11 6.47
N THR A 32 -12.79 29.12 7.28
CA THR A 32 -11.42 29.55 7.59
C THR A 32 -10.93 28.89 8.88
N LEU A 33 -9.63 28.57 8.96
CA LEU A 33 -8.97 28.05 10.16
C LEU A 33 -9.17 28.91 11.43
N VAL A 34 -9.62 30.15 11.27
CA VAL A 34 -9.92 31.10 12.35
C VAL A 34 -11.13 30.66 13.16
N THR A 35 -12.19 30.13 12.53
CA THR A 35 -13.36 29.62 13.26
C THR A 35 -12.99 28.46 14.17
N PHE A 36 -12.01 27.62 13.77
CA PHE A 36 -11.49 26.54 14.60
C PHE A 36 -10.80 27.02 15.89
N LEU A 37 -10.17 28.20 15.93
CA LEU A 37 -9.54 28.68 17.17
C LEU A 37 -10.55 29.28 18.16
N GLU A 38 -11.72 29.71 17.67
CA GLU A 38 -12.73 30.46 18.44
C GLU A 38 -13.70 29.54 19.21
N TYR A 39 -13.90 28.29 18.79
CA TYR A 39 -14.87 27.35 19.41
C TYR A 39 -14.32 26.48 20.58
N GLY A 40 -13.23 26.88 21.25
CA GLY A 40 -12.72 26.12 22.40
C GLY A 40 -12.01 24.80 22.04
N LEU A 41 -11.61 24.64 20.78
CA LEU A 41 -10.87 23.48 20.26
C LEU A 41 -9.52 23.21 20.94
N LYS A 42 -9.01 24.13 21.78
CA LYS A 42 -7.83 23.88 22.63
C LYS A 42 -8.01 22.65 23.50
N ASP A 43 -9.20 22.43 24.05
CA ASP A 43 -9.46 21.30 24.96
C ASP A 43 -9.60 19.97 24.22
N HIS A 44 -9.87 20.03 22.91
CA HIS A 44 -10.01 18.86 22.03
C HIS A 44 -8.78 18.65 21.13
N LEU A 45 -7.77 19.54 21.22
CA LEU A 45 -6.65 19.59 20.29
C LEU A 45 -5.91 18.26 20.27
N GLU A 46 -5.56 17.70 21.43
CA GLU A 46 -4.83 16.44 21.55
C GLU A 46 -5.50 15.29 20.78
N LYS A 47 -6.83 15.16 20.93
CA LYS A 47 -7.62 14.13 20.22
C LYS A 47 -7.67 14.37 18.72
N LEU A 48 -7.75 15.63 18.30
CA LEU A 48 -7.70 15.97 16.87
C LEU A 48 -6.34 15.67 16.28
N GLU A 49 -5.26 15.95 17.03
CA GLU A 49 -3.90 15.62 16.62
C GLU A 49 -3.71 14.10 16.48
N GLU A 50 -4.29 13.31 17.38
CA GLU A 50 -4.32 11.85 17.27
C GLU A 50 -5.03 11.37 15.98
N ILE A 51 -6.21 11.94 15.67
CA ILE A 51 -6.95 11.56 14.45
C ILE A 51 -6.16 11.94 13.20
N GLY A 52 -5.57 13.13 13.15
CA GLY A 52 -4.75 13.52 11.99
C GLY A 52 -3.44 12.75 11.89
N ALA A 53 -2.84 12.33 13.00
CA ALA A 53 -1.69 11.42 12.99
C ALA A 53 -2.08 10.05 12.43
N SER A 54 -3.23 9.50 12.84
CA SER A 54 -3.81 8.28 12.26
C SER A 54 -4.01 8.43 10.75
N ALA A 55 -4.60 9.54 10.31
CA ALA A 55 -4.81 9.82 8.89
C ALA A 55 -3.50 9.87 8.09
N ALA A 56 -2.42 10.40 8.68
CA ALA A 56 -1.10 10.45 8.05
C ALA A 56 -0.54 9.04 7.84
N LYS A 57 -0.68 8.17 8.86
CA LYS A 57 -0.23 6.78 8.80
C LYS A 57 -1.04 5.97 7.78
N GLU A 58 -2.35 6.16 7.74
CA GLU A 58 -3.20 5.54 6.71
C GLU A 58 -2.78 5.96 5.30
N HIS A 59 -2.51 7.25 5.09
CA HIS A 59 -2.07 7.78 3.79
C HIS A 59 -0.70 7.26 3.38
N GLN A 60 0.23 7.12 4.32
CA GLN A 60 1.54 6.53 4.06
C GLN A 60 1.39 5.08 3.57
N LEU A 61 0.51 4.30 4.22
CA LEU A 61 0.25 2.92 3.81
C LEU A 61 -0.41 2.85 2.43
N GLU A 62 -1.42 3.68 2.17
CA GLU A 62 -2.05 3.78 0.84
C GLU A 62 -1.05 4.14 -0.25
N THR A 63 -0.18 5.11 0.00
CA THR A 63 0.85 5.55 -0.95
C THR A 63 1.87 4.45 -1.21
N THR A 64 2.29 3.74 -0.17
CA THR A 64 3.22 2.60 -0.29
C THR A 64 2.59 1.47 -1.12
N MET A 65 1.31 1.19 -0.91
CA MET A 65 0.58 0.20 -1.68
C MET A 65 0.46 0.58 -3.17
N LYS A 66 0.14 1.85 -3.45
CA LYS A 66 0.07 2.37 -4.83
C LYS A 66 1.42 2.25 -5.52
N LYS A 67 2.51 2.64 -4.84
CA LYS A 67 3.87 2.50 -5.37
C LYS A 67 4.19 1.04 -5.71
N MET A 68 3.93 0.09 -4.79
CA MET A 68 4.13 -1.33 -5.11
C MET A 68 3.36 -1.72 -6.38
N LYS A 69 2.08 -1.36 -6.50
CA LYS A 69 1.30 -1.66 -7.70
C LYS A 69 1.87 -1.04 -8.97
N GLU A 70 2.43 0.17 -8.89
CA GLU A 70 3.07 0.85 -10.01
C GLU A 70 4.37 0.18 -10.45
N ASP A 71 5.20 -0.26 -9.50
CA ASP A 71 6.43 -1.00 -9.78
C ASP A 71 6.11 -2.27 -10.61
N TRP A 72 4.98 -2.93 -10.33
CA TRP A 72 4.52 -4.12 -11.06
C TRP A 72 3.81 -3.84 -12.39
N LYS A 73 3.38 -2.60 -12.68
CA LYS A 73 2.76 -2.26 -13.98
C LYS A 73 3.76 -2.25 -15.12
N ASN A 74 4.99 -1.83 -14.84
CA ASN A 74 6.05 -1.71 -15.83
C ASN A 74 6.98 -2.92 -15.87
N MET A 75 6.68 -3.96 -15.09
CA MET A 75 7.49 -5.16 -15.02
C MET A 75 7.28 -6.04 -16.25
N SER A 76 8.38 -6.42 -16.92
CA SER A 76 8.38 -7.31 -18.07
C SER A 76 9.17 -8.59 -17.77
N PHE A 77 8.61 -9.73 -18.15
CA PHE A 77 9.31 -11.01 -18.10
C PHE A 77 9.92 -11.31 -19.46
N GLU A 78 11.21 -11.63 -19.48
CA GLU A 78 11.91 -12.05 -20.69
C GLU A 78 11.91 -13.57 -20.81
N LEU A 79 11.48 -14.06 -21.97
CA LEU A 79 11.47 -15.46 -22.34
C LEU A 79 12.50 -15.69 -23.44
N LEU A 80 13.45 -16.59 -23.21
CA LEU A 80 14.47 -16.97 -24.18
C LEU A 80 14.18 -18.37 -24.73
N PRO A 81 14.29 -18.58 -26.05
CA PRO A 81 14.20 -19.91 -26.64
C PRO A 81 15.27 -20.85 -26.05
N TYR A 82 14.87 -22.06 -25.71
CA TYR A 82 15.77 -23.09 -25.21
C TYR A 82 16.18 -24.07 -26.32
N ARG A 83 17.37 -23.84 -26.90
CA ARG A 83 17.93 -24.64 -28.01
C ARG A 83 16.90 -24.80 -29.15
N ASP A 84 16.87 -25.96 -29.82
CA ASP A 84 15.90 -26.29 -30.88
C ASP A 84 14.66 -27.04 -30.36
N THR A 85 14.37 -26.97 -29.05
CA THR A 85 13.28 -27.75 -28.44
C THR A 85 11.89 -27.17 -28.69
N GLY A 86 11.81 -25.92 -29.18
CA GLY A 86 10.56 -25.17 -29.32
C GLY A 86 9.98 -24.64 -27.99
N VAL A 87 10.69 -24.81 -26.87
CA VAL A 87 10.29 -24.34 -25.54
C VAL A 87 11.06 -23.06 -25.19
N CYS A 88 10.43 -22.12 -24.47
CA CYS A 88 11.10 -20.95 -23.93
C CYS A 88 11.30 -21.06 -22.41
N ILE A 89 12.43 -20.56 -21.91
CA ILE A 89 12.75 -20.46 -20.49
C ILE A 89 12.74 -18.98 -20.06
N LEU A 90 12.34 -18.73 -18.82
CA LEU A 90 12.49 -17.41 -18.19
C LEU A 90 13.98 -17.11 -17.99
N SER A 91 14.39 -15.88 -18.32
CA SER A 91 15.75 -15.38 -18.13
C SER A 91 15.76 -14.15 -17.23
N ALA A 92 16.89 -13.90 -16.56
CA ALA A 92 17.15 -12.70 -15.77
C ALA A 92 16.05 -12.36 -14.73
N VAL A 93 15.49 -13.37 -14.06
CA VAL A 93 14.39 -13.18 -13.09
C VAL A 93 14.87 -12.85 -11.67
N ASP A 94 16.19 -12.82 -11.41
CA ASP A 94 16.74 -12.61 -10.07
C ASP A 94 16.24 -11.30 -9.43
N ASP A 95 16.29 -10.20 -10.18
CA ASP A 95 15.79 -8.89 -9.72
C ASP A 95 14.28 -8.90 -9.46
N ILE A 96 13.53 -9.69 -10.24
CA ILE A 96 12.08 -9.85 -10.09
C ILE A 96 11.77 -10.64 -8.81
N GLN A 97 12.55 -11.69 -8.53
CA GLN A 97 12.42 -12.52 -7.34
C GLN A 97 12.69 -11.69 -6.08
N VAL A 98 13.78 -10.91 -6.09
CA VAL A 98 14.11 -9.99 -4.98
C VAL A 98 13.01 -8.97 -4.75
N LEU A 99 12.49 -8.34 -5.82
CA LEU A 99 11.39 -7.38 -5.70
C LEU A 99 10.12 -8.04 -5.14
N LEU A 100 9.84 -9.27 -5.52
CA LEU A 100 8.66 -10.02 -5.10
C LEU A 100 8.73 -10.37 -3.61
N ASP A 101 9.86 -10.90 -3.14
CA ASP A 101 10.07 -11.21 -1.73
C ASP A 101 9.99 -9.94 -0.87
N ASP A 102 10.63 -8.85 -1.31
CA ASP A 102 10.55 -7.54 -0.64
C ASP A 102 9.12 -7.02 -0.55
N HIS A 103 8.35 -7.14 -1.63
CA HIS A 103 6.96 -6.66 -1.67
C HIS A 103 6.01 -7.55 -0.87
N ILE A 104 6.27 -8.86 -0.77
CA ILE A 104 5.52 -9.77 0.11
C ILE A 104 5.75 -9.41 1.58
N ILE A 105 7.01 -9.27 2.01
CA ILE A 105 7.36 -8.90 3.39
C ILE A 105 6.77 -7.52 3.74
N LYS A 106 6.85 -6.58 2.81
CA LYS A 106 6.27 -5.24 2.98
C LYS A 106 4.76 -5.30 3.12
N ALA A 107 4.05 -6.07 2.29
CA ALA A 107 2.60 -6.24 2.40
C ALA A 107 2.19 -6.86 3.74
N GLN A 108 2.91 -7.87 4.22
CA GLN A 108 2.69 -8.49 5.53
C GLN A 108 2.90 -7.51 6.68
N THR A 109 3.98 -6.73 6.62
CA THR A 109 4.27 -5.67 7.60
C THR A 109 3.20 -4.58 7.60
N MET A 110 2.69 -4.21 6.43
CA MET A 110 1.60 -3.24 6.34
C MET A 110 0.31 -3.80 6.95
N ARG A 111 0.02 -5.09 6.78
CA ARG A 111 -1.17 -5.75 7.35
C ARG A 111 -1.14 -5.86 8.86
N SER A 112 0.03 -5.91 9.49
CA SER A 112 0.14 -5.89 10.95
C SER A 112 -0.05 -4.48 11.54
N SER A 113 -0.09 -3.44 10.70
CA SER A 113 -0.31 -2.07 11.15
C SER A 113 -1.73 -1.85 11.68
N PRO A 114 -1.92 -1.17 12.82
CA PRO A 114 -3.26 -0.85 13.33
C PRO A 114 -4.05 0.08 12.39
N TYR A 115 -3.36 0.77 11.48
CA TYR A 115 -3.94 1.70 10.50
C TYR A 115 -4.36 1.02 9.19
N ILE A 116 -4.21 -0.31 9.06
CA ILE A 116 -4.54 -1.04 7.83
C ILE A 116 -6.06 -1.10 7.55
N LYS A 117 -6.91 -1.02 8.57
CA LYS A 117 -8.35 -1.33 8.50
C LYS A 117 -9.06 -0.82 7.25
N PRO A 118 -8.90 0.44 6.81
CA PRO A 118 -9.64 0.97 5.65
C PRO A 118 -9.27 0.32 4.31
N PHE A 119 -8.12 -0.35 4.21
CA PHE A 119 -7.60 -0.98 2.98
C PHE A 119 -7.11 -2.41 3.22
N GLU A 120 -7.44 -3.04 4.35
CA GLU A 120 -7.03 -4.40 4.70
C GLU A 120 -7.44 -5.43 3.65
N THR A 121 -8.68 -5.34 3.16
CA THR A 121 -9.19 -6.25 2.13
C THR A 121 -8.41 -6.10 0.82
N GLU A 122 -8.09 -4.86 0.44
CA GLU A 122 -7.34 -4.60 -0.79
C GLU A 122 -5.89 -5.08 -0.64
N MET A 123 -5.27 -4.82 0.51
CA MET A 123 -3.90 -5.24 0.81
C MET A 123 -3.78 -6.76 0.82
N LYS A 124 -4.73 -7.47 1.43
CA LYS A 124 -4.77 -8.93 1.42
C LYS A 124 -4.85 -9.48 0.00
N LYS A 125 -5.76 -8.97 -0.83
CA LYS A 125 -5.87 -9.37 -2.24
C LYS A 125 -4.57 -9.12 -3.01
N TRP A 126 -3.87 -8.03 -2.69
CA TRP A 126 -2.59 -7.71 -3.31
C TRP A 126 -1.48 -8.67 -2.87
N GLU A 127 -1.37 -8.95 -1.57
CA GLU A 127 -0.44 -9.94 -1.03
C GLU A 127 -0.68 -11.33 -1.64
N ASP A 128 -1.93 -11.80 -1.67
CA ASP A 128 -2.30 -13.09 -2.27
C ASP A 128 -1.84 -13.17 -3.74
N LYS A 129 -1.94 -12.05 -4.48
CA LYS A 129 -1.46 -11.95 -5.86
C LYS A 129 0.07 -12.08 -5.94
N LEU A 130 0.82 -11.42 -5.05
CA LEU A 130 2.28 -11.52 -5.01
C LEU A 130 2.73 -12.95 -4.67
N ILE A 131 2.11 -13.59 -3.68
CA ILE A 131 2.39 -14.98 -3.30
C ILE A 131 2.11 -15.94 -4.47
N SER A 132 0.99 -15.73 -5.18
CA SER A 132 0.66 -16.52 -6.36
C SER A 132 1.70 -16.33 -7.47
N MET A 133 2.17 -15.10 -7.71
CA MET A 133 3.23 -14.84 -8.68
C MET A 133 4.53 -15.55 -8.28
N ASN A 134 4.88 -15.56 -6.99
CA ASN A 134 6.10 -16.21 -6.51
C ASN A 134 6.05 -17.72 -6.73
N SER A 135 4.91 -18.32 -6.39
CA SER A 135 4.66 -19.74 -6.61
C SER A 135 4.76 -20.13 -8.09
N ILE A 136 4.28 -19.27 -8.99
CA ILE A 136 4.38 -19.49 -10.44
C ILE A 136 5.86 -19.42 -10.87
N LEU A 137 6.61 -18.40 -10.44
CA LEU A 137 8.03 -18.24 -10.79
C LEU A 137 8.87 -19.43 -10.31
N ASP A 138 8.64 -19.90 -9.09
CA ASP A 138 9.32 -21.08 -8.54
C ASP A 138 9.11 -22.34 -9.38
N VAL A 139 7.88 -22.55 -9.88
CA VAL A 139 7.57 -23.69 -10.75
C VAL A 139 8.31 -23.55 -12.08
N TRP A 140 8.29 -22.36 -12.68
CA TRP A 140 9.01 -22.10 -13.93
C TRP A 140 10.52 -22.30 -13.81
N LEU A 141 11.13 -21.82 -12.73
CA LEU A 141 12.56 -21.99 -12.47
C LEU A 141 12.94 -23.47 -12.32
N LYS A 142 12.11 -24.25 -11.62
CA LYS A 142 12.31 -25.71 -11.49
C LYS A 142 12.24 -26.43 -12.84
N VAL A 143 11.28 -26.06 -13.69
CA VAL A 143 11.16 -26.62 -15.05
C VAL A 143 12.38 -26.25 -15.90
N GLY A 144 12.80 -24.99 -15.87
CA GLY A 144 14.01 -24.52 -16.59
C GLY A 144 15.27 -25.26 -16.16
N ALA A 145 15.50 -25.41 -14.85
CA ALA A 145 16.62 -26.16 -14.29
C ALA A 145 16.58 -27.64 -14.68
N GLY A 146 15.39 -28.27 -14.67
CA GLY A 146 15.21 -29.66 -15.09
C GLY A 146 15.53 -29.89 -16.57
N LEU A 147 15.14 -28.96 -17.45
CA LEU A 147 15.46 -29.00 -18.87
C LEU A 147 16.98 -28.90 -19.13
N GLN A 148 17.67 -28.07 -18.33
CA GLN A 148 19.12 -27.90 -18.41
C GLN A 148 19.89 -29.11 -17.87
N ALA A 149 19.39 -29.80 -16.84
CA ALA A 149 20.02 -30.98 -16.26
C ALA A 149 19.81 -32.27 -17.08
N SER A 150 18.79 -32.32 -17.92
CA SER A 150 18.44 -33.49 -18.76
C SER A 150 19.10 -33.46 -20.15
N SER A 151 20.05 -32.54 -20.36
CA SER A 151 20.54 -32.03 -21.64
C SER A 151 22.06 -32.09 -21.74
#